data_AF-A0A8K0CM94-F1
#
_entry.id   AF-A0A8K0CM94-F1
#
_cell.length_a   1.000
_cell.length_b   1.000
_cell.length_c   1.000
_cell.angle_alpha   90.00
_cell.angle_beta   90.00
_cell.angle_gamma   90.00
#
_symmetry.space_group_name_H-M   'P 1'
#
loop_
_entity.id
_entity.type
_entity.pdbx_description
1 polymer ?
#
loop_
_entity_poly.entity_id
_entity_poly.type
_entity_poly.pdbx_seq_one_letter_code
_entity_poly.pdbx_strand_id
1 'polypeptide(L)'
;MVRAVNLVLEKGYSLRNTVDMYGLKHQILARYVKKNKENQDDTDVSIESNYSVRQVLSHKLERMLAEYLKTYSKMAYSLSMQAVRKLAYDFASCNACSLPTL
;
A
#
# COMPACT_ATOMS: atom_id res chain seq x y z
N MET A 1 -3.76 -11.14 6.23
CA MET A 1 -5.10 -10.81 5.68
C MET A 1 -5.69 -11.93 4.85
N VAL A 2 -5.09 -12.34 3.72
CA VAL A 2 -5.61 -13.43 2.84
C VAL A 2 -6.01 -14.68 3.64
N ARG A 3 -5.08 -15.22 4.44
CA ARG A 3 -5.30 -16.43 5.27
C ARG A 3 -6.51 -16.30 6.22
N ALA A 4 -6.73 -15.11 6.78
CA ALA A 4 -7.84 -14.85 7.70
C ALA A 4 -9.19 -14.79 6.95
N VAL A 5 -9.22 -14.24 5.73
CA VAL A 5 -10.43 -14.21 4.89
C VAL A 5 -10.82 -15.63 4.47
N ASN A 6 -9.86 -16.45 4.03
CA ASN A 6 -10.12 -17.84 3.62
C ASN A 6 -10.63 -18.69 4.81
N LEU A 7 -10.12 -18.47 6.03
CA LEU A 7 -10.63 -19.14 7.23
C LEU A 7 -12.12 -18.87 7.48
N VAL A 8 -12.59 -17.67 7.19
CA VAL A 8 -14.01 -17.30 7.34
C VAL A 8 -14.86 -17.83 6.18
N LEU A 9 -14.34 -17.78 4.95
CA LEU A 9 -15.09 -18.16 3.74
C LEU A 9 -15.12 -19.67 3.48
N GLU A 10 -13.99 -20.36 3.62
CA GLU A 10 -13.83 -21.79 3.29
C GLU A 10 -14.05 -22.69 4.50
N LYS A 11 -13.56 -22.28 5.68
CA LYS A 11 -13.58 -23.10 6.91
C LYS A 11 -14.72 -22.74 7.87
N GLY A 12 -15.53 -21.74 7.54
CA GLY A 12 -16.71 -21.36 8.32
C GLY A 12 -16.45 -20.76 9.71
N TYR A 13 -15.23 -20.26 9.97
CA TYR A 13 -14.92 -19.66 11.27
C TYR A 13 -15.65 -18.33 11.48
N SER A 14 -16.03 -18.04 12.73
CA SER A 14 -16.67 -16.76 13.07
C SER A 14 -15.69 -15.60 12.91
N LEU A 15 -16.18 -14.44 12.46
CA LEU A 15 -15.32 -13.26 12.27
C LEU A 15 -14.63 -12.85 13.58
N ARG A 16 -15.27 -13.00 14.75
CA ARG A 16 -14.68 -12.61 16.03
C ARG A 16 -13.48 -13.50 16.38
N ASN A 17 -13.66 -14.82 16.31
CA ASN A 17 -12.60 -15.77 16.62
C ASN A 17 -11.40 -15.60 15.69
N THR A 18 -11.64 -15.37 14.40
CA THR A 18 -10.56 -15.15 13.42
C THR A 18 -9.84 -13.82 13.66
N VAL A 19 -10.55 -12.79 14.12
CA VAL A 19 -9.95 -11.49 14.44
C VAL A 19 -9.00 -11.60 15.63
N ASP A 20 -9.43 -12.27 16.70
CA ASP A 20 -8.63 -12.47 17.90
C ASP A 20 -7.40 -13.35 17.61
N MET A 21 -7.57 -14.39 16.80
CA MET A 21 -6.49 -15.30 16.40
C MET A 21 -5.38 -14.62 15.59
N TYR A 22 -5.74 -13.66 14.74
CA TYR A 22 -4.79 -12.96 13.86
C TYR A 22 -4.43 -11.54 14.34
N GLY A 23 -4.95 -11.10 15.49
CA GLY A 23 -4.72 -9.75 16.01
C GLY A 23 -5.19 -8.64 15.06
N LEU A 24 -6.26 -8.88 14.30
CA LEU A 24 -6.79 -7.93 13.33
C LEU A 24 -7.82 -6.99 13.98
N LYS A 25 -8.30 -5.98 13.24
CA LYS A 25 -9.52 -5.26 13.61
C LYS A 25 -10.71 -5.91 12.93
N HIS A 26 -11.81 -6.05 13.65
CA HIS A 26 -13.04 -6.67 13.14
C HIS A 26 -13.55 -6.02 11.84
N GLN A 27 -13.55 -4.69 11.79
CA GLN A 27 -13.98 -3.93 10.61
C GLN A 27 -13.17 -4.26 9.35
N ILE A 28 -11.87 -4.48 9.51
CA ILE A 28 -10.98 -4.78 8.38
C ILE A 28 -11.35 -6.17 7.83
N LEU A 29 -11.41 -7.19 8.69
CA LEU A 29 -11.75 -8.54 8.24
C LEU A 29 -13.14 -8.59 7.62
N ALA A 30 -14.14 -7.96 8.26
CA ALA A 30 -15.51 -7.90 7.75
C ALA A 30 -15.60 -7.27 6.35
N ARG A 31 -14.89 -6.16 6.13
CA ARG A 31 -14.84 -5.50 4.82
C ARG A 31 -14.31 -6.43 3.74
N TYR A 32 -13.20 -7.14 3.99
CA TYR A 32 -12.59 -8.01 2.99
C TYR A 32 -13.36 -9.30 2.76
N VAL A 33 -14.00 -9.87 3.79
CA VAL A 33 -14.92 -11.00 3.65
C VAL A 33 -16.11 -10.62 2.79
N LYS A 34 -16.71 -9.44 3.03
CA LYS A 34 -17.81 -8.93 2.20
C LYS A 34 -17.37 -8.71 0.75
N LYS A 35 -16.24 -8.03 0.53
CA LYS A 35 -15.67 -7.79 -0.81
C LYS A 35 -15.45 -9.10 -1.59
N ASN A 36 -14.95 -10.15 -0.94
CA ASN A 36 -14.73 -11.45 -1.59
C ASN A 36 -16.04 -12.21 -1.87
N LYS A 37 -17.07 -12.06 -1.03
CA LYS A 37 -18.40 -12.65 -1.31
C LYS A 37 -19.10 -11.99 -2.49
N GLU A 38 -18.96 -10.68 -2.64
CA GLU A 38 -19.61 -9.91 -3.71
C GLU A 38 -18.96 -10.13 -5.09
N ASN A 39 -17.70 -10.58 -5.13
CA ASN A 39 -16.94 -10.79 -6.36
C ASN A 39 -16.59 -12.28 -6.56
N GLN A 40 -17.51 -13.20 -6.24
CA GLN A 40 -17.27 -14.65 -6.26
C GLN A 40 -16.82 -15.21 -7.63
N ASP A 41 -17.17 -14.53 -8.73
CA ASP A 41 -16.77 -14.92 -10.09
C ASP A 41 -15.35 -14.44 -10.46
N ASP A 42 -14.79 -13.49 -9.70
CA ASP A 42 -13.44 -12.99 -9.89
C ASP A 42 -12.47 -13.77 -8.99
N THR A 43 -11.65 -14.63 -9.60
CA THR A 43 -10.74 -15.52 -8.89
C THR A 43 -9.61 -14.79 -8.14
N ASP A 44 -9.46 -13.48 -8.34
CA ASP A 44 -8.38 -12.69 -7.75
C ASP A 44 -8.87 -11.34 -7.21
N VAL A 45 -9.69 -11.38 -6.16
CA VAL A 45 -10.04 -10.17 -5.40
C VAL A 45 -8.81 -9.70 -4.65
N SER A 46 -7.99 -8.87 -5.30
CA SER A 46 -6.78 -8.32 -4.70
C SER A 46 -7.11 -7.63 -3.37
N ILE A 47 -6.44 -8.10 -2.32
CA ILE A 47 -6.50 -7.57 -0.96
C ILE A 47 -5.58 -6.35 -0.82
N GLU A 48 -4.72 -6.12 -1.82
CA GLU A 48 -3.77 -5.03 -1.84
C GLU A 48 -4.46 -3.67 -1.93
N SER A 49 -3.88 -2.71 -1.23
CA SER A 49 -4.30 -1.32 -1.32
C SER A 49 -3.90 -0.76 -2.69
N ASN A 50 -4.87 -0.16 -3.36
CA ASN A 50 -4.64 0.48 -4.65
C ASN A 50 -3.90 1.83 -4.45
N TYR A 51 -2.58 1.78 -4.39
CA TYR A 51 -1.73 2.97 -4.27
C TYR A 51 -1.63 3.79 -5.57
N SER A 52 -2.02 3.21 -6.73
CA SER A 52 -1.92 3.93 -8.02
C SER A 52 -2.89 5.10 -8.13
N VAL A 53 -4.02 5.07 -7.39
CA VAL A 53 -5.06 6.11 -7.43
C VAL A 53 -4.54 7.49 -7.00
N ARG A 54 -3.52 7.54 -6.15
CA ARG A 54 -2.91 8.79 -5.65
C ARG A 54 -1.43 8.89 -5.97
N GLN A 55 -0.98 8.14 -6.98
CA GLN A 55 0.42 8.13 -7.36
C GLN A 55 0.75 9.45 -8.09
N VAL A 56 1.64 10.23 -7.49
CA VAL A 56 2.04 11.55 -8.01
C VAL A 56 3.16 11.40 -9.05
N LEU A 57 4.16 10.59 -8.72
CA LEU A 57 5.29 10.30 -9.59
C LEU A 57 4.97 9.09 -10.45
N SER A 58 5.20 9.16 -11.76
CA SER A 58 5.09 7.96 -12.60
C SER A 58 6.06 6.87 -12.12
N HIS A 59 5.75 5.59 -12.40
CA HIS A 59 6.61 4.47 -12.02
C HIS A 59 8.07 4.65 -12.48
N LYS A 60 8.29 5.30 -13.63
CA LYS A 60 9.64 5.63 -14.13
C LYS A 60 10.35 6.62 -13.20
N LEU A 61 9.65 7.70 -12.83
CA LEU A 61 10.18 8.74 -11.96
C LEU A 61 10.45 8.23 -10.54
N GLU A 62 9.55 7.41 -9.98
CA GLU A 62 9.78 6.79 -8.67
C GLU A 62 11.01 5.89 -8.68
N ARG A 63 11.20 5.12 -9.75
CA ARG A 63 12.38 4.26 -9.91
C ARG A 63 13.66 5.10 -9.94
N MET A 64 13.67 6.19 -10.70
CA MET A 64 14.81 7.11 -10.77
C MET A 64 15.14 7.74 -9.41
N LEU A 65 14.11 8.22 -8.68
CA LEU A 65 14.29 8.79 -7.36
C LEU A 65 14.80 7.75 -6.34
N ALA A 66 14.28 6.52 -6.41
CA ALA A 66 14.71 5.43 -5.54
C ALA A 66 16.17 5.03 -5.80
N GLU A 67 16.60 4.96 -7.06
CA GLU A 67 18.00 4.70 -7.43
C GLU A 67 18.94 5.80 -6.95
N TYR A 68 18.52 7.06 -7.08
CA TYR A 68 19.25 8.20 -6.57
C TYR A 68 19.45 8.12 -5.04
N LEU A 69 18.37 7.86 -4.29
CA LEU A 69 18.44 7.72 -2.82
C LEU A 69 19.30 6.54 -2.38
N LYS A 70 19.22 5.39 -3.07
CA LYS A 70 20.09 4.23 -2.81
C LYS A 70 21.56 4.56 -3.03
N THR A 71 21.87 5.32 -4.08
CA THR A 71 23.25 5.73 -4.38
C THR A 71 23.77 6.67 -3.31
N TYR A 72 22.97 7.66 -2.92
CA TYR A 72 23.31 8.61 -1.88
C TYR A 72 23.52 7.93 -0.51
N SER A 73 22.68 6.96 -0.17
CA SER A 73 22.84 6.13 1.04
C SER A 73 24.14 5.34 1.06
N LYS A 74 24.63 4.86 -0.09
CA LYS A 74 25.91 4.14 -0.19
C LYS A 74 27.12 5.07 0.02
N MET A 75 26.97 6.36 -0.25
CA MET A 75 28.02 7.38 -0.06
C MET A 75 28.13 7.87 1.40
N ALA A 76 27.53 7.16 2.36
CA ALA A 76 27.48 7.50 3.79
C ALA A 76 26.79 8.83 4.13
N TYR A 77 26.10 9.45 3.18
CA TYR A 77 25.24 10.60 3.44
C TYR A 77 23.83 10.10 3.76
N SER A 78 23.50 10.01 5.04
CA SER A 78 22.12 9.69 5.44
C SER A 78 21.29 10.97 5.35
N LEU A 79 20.26 11.01 4.49
CA LEU A 79 19.27 12.09 4.58
C LEU A 79 18.27 11.79 5.69
N SER A 80 17.89 12.83 6.43
CA SER A 80 16.71 12.75 7.29
C SER A 80 15.44 12.53 6.45
N MET A 81 14.42 11.93 7.05
CA MET A 81 13.15 11.69 6.36
C MET A 81 12.51 12.99 5.84
N GLN A 82 12.72 14.12 6.53
CA GLN A 82 12.27 15.44 6.09
C GLN A 82 12.98 15.89 4.82
N ALA A 83 14.31 15.71 4.75
CA ALA A 83 15.09 16.09 3.58
C ALA A 83 14.77 15.20 2.36
N VAL A 84 14.51 13.90 2.57
CA VAL A 84 14.03 13.01 1.49
C VAL A 84 12.68 13.45 0.95
N ARG A 85 11.73 13.86 1.82
CA ARG A 85 10.41 14.36 1.38
C ARG A 85 10.54 15.66 0.60
N LYS A 86 11.40 16.59 1.05
CA LYS A 86 11.67 17.83 0.32
C LYS A 86 12.26 17.54 -1.05
N LEU A 87 13.27 16.66 -1.13
CA LEU A 87 13.85 16.22 -2.39
C LEU A 87 12.79 15.59 -3.33
N ALA A 88 11.90 14.75 -2.80
CA ALA A 88 10.85 14.12 -3.59
C ALA A 88 9.85 15.16 -4.14
N TYR A 89 9.50 16.17 -3.33
CA TYR A 89 8.63 17.28 -3.75
C TYR A 89 9.30 18.14 -4.83
N ASP A 90 10.56 18.52 -4.63
CA ASP A 90 11.33 19.30 -5.60
C ASP A 90 11.48 18.50 -6.92
N PHE A 91 11.78 17.20 -6.82
CA PHE A 91 11.87 16.30 -7.97
C PHE A 91 10.54 16.20 -8.74
N ALA A 92 9.41 16.06 -8.03
CA ALA A 92 8.09 16.06 -8.65
C ALA A 92 7.74 17.41 -9.31
N SER A 93 8.10 18.52 -8.65
CA SER A 93 7.90 19.88 -9.17
C SER A 93 8.68 20.11 -10.46
N CYS A 94 9.96 19.72 -10.49
CA CYS A 94 10.81 19.84 -11.68
C CYS A 94 10.34 18.97 -12.86
N ASN A 95 9.69 17.84 -12.59
CA ASN A 95 9.13 16.94 -13.61
C ASN A 95 7.66 17.26 -13.96
N ALA A 96 7.15 18.44 -13.57
CA ALA A 96 5.79 18.92 -13.85
C ALA A 96 4.69 17.91 -13.46
N CYS A 97 4.90 17.16 -12.36
CA CYS A 97 3.89 16.25 -11.84
C CYS A 97 2.76 17.02 -11.14
N SER A 98 1.53 16.48 -11.19
CA SER A 98 0.39 17.08 -10.49
C SER A 98 0.56 16.92 -8.98
N LEU A 99 0.93 18.02 -8.33
CA LEU A 99 1.13 18.06 -6.88
C LEU A 99 -0.19 18.38 -6.19
N PRO A 100 -0.51 17.72 -5.07
CA PRO A 100 -1.67 18.10 -4.27
C PRO A 100 -1.47 19.54 -3.74
N THR A 101 -2.43 20.41 -4.00
CA THR A 101 -2.51 21.73 -3.36
C THR A 101 -2.83 21.56 -1.88
N LEU A 102 -2.15 22.36 -1.04
CA LEU A 102 -2.37 22.40 0.42
C LEU A 102 -3.79 22.79 0.78
#